data_AF-A0A978VV29-F1
#
_entry.id   AF-A0A978VV29-F1
#
_cell.length_a   1.000
_cell.length_b   1.000
_cell.length_c   1.000
_cell.angle_alpha   90.00
_cell.angle_beta   90.00
_cell.angle_gamma   90.00
#
_symmetry.space_group_name_H-M   'P 1'
#
loop_
_entity.id
_entity.type
_entity.pdbx_description
1 polymer ?
#
loop_
_entity_poly.entity_id
_entity_poly.type
_entity_poly.pdbx_seq_one_letter_code
_entity_poly.pdbx_strand_id
1 'polypeptide(L)'
;MSANNFVRTLKNAKRIYAPKPYQDLVNLISKTPLSSPTKLLDSTSTSLLAKLSPTTLRLILSDPNLTSSKCLRFFSFLLINQSSISFEPDIHAHITLICKLLKARNFPEAENLFRSASLGENSSYPFPVFSSASEICCYDPRIKAKLLNLMLKVYSDTGNFDEVSQTFDYMRSNGIKIDERTCTRHLLALKRADKVGVSLDFLYKMVKAGLEVSVYSLTVVVEGLCYNGEIRRSRELVEDMVGRGTRPNIITFNKMVDSCAKRWNFDELDLVLLLMRKEGVEFNVKTYGILIDGFVSYGKVKEAQMLIHDMHDIGFKVDVHLFNLMIRGYSRLGFMDSAFSLLGEMAERNMFQNGDTYWGLISGLCKIGKMGQAMFYIDEMQNKGIELDDVMFNTLINGFCNKGMIDKAFEWQVTMENKGFNADLSVCLKIMGELCESNRTEEARMLFNKMVKRGAAPQLASLASFKEEMERQNSKTLRCLKENDFVNQYTKVAPVVGCIRLLRRLMKWNSYLVDEA
;
A
#
# COMPACT_ATOMS: atom_id res chain seq x y z
N MET A 1 -36.94 3.97 -70.69
CA MET A 1 -37.25 4.46 -69.33
C MET A 1 -36.15 5.44 -68.92
N SER A 2 -36.49 6.70 -68.61
CA SER A 2 -35.49 7.73 -68.28
C SER A 2 -34.85 7.50 -66.91
N ALA A 3 -33.57 7.85 -66.74
CA ALA A 3 -32.82 7.68 -65.47
C ALA A 3 -33.53 8.34 -64.27
N ASN A 4 -34.31 9.41 -64.51
CA ASN A 4 -35.13 10.05 -63.50
C ASN A 4 -36.28 9.16 -62.98
N ASN A 5 -36.86 8.32 -63.83
CA ASN A 5 -37.83 7.33 -63.38
C ASN A 5 -37.16 6.22 -62.58
N PHE A 6 -35.96 5.77 -62.94
CA PHE A 6 -35.23 4.77 -62.15
C PHE A 6 -34.83 5.29 -60.76
N VAL A 7 -34.37 6.55 -60.65
CA VAL A 7 -34.06 7.20 -59.36
C VAL A 7 -35.32 7.47 -58.54
N ARG A 8 -36.46 7.81 -59.16
CA ARG A 8 -37.75 7.90 -58.47
C ARG A 8 -38.21 6.54 -57.97
N THR A 9 -38.05 5.48 -58.76
CA THR A 9 -38.37 4.11 -58.37
C THR A 9 -37.43 3.62 -57.27
N LEU A 10 -36.15 4.01 -57.25
CA LEU A 10 -35.21 3.72 -56.16
C LEU A 10 -35.49 4.53 -54.87
N LYS A 11 -35.90 5.80 -55.00
CA LYS A 11 -36.35 6.62 -53.87
C LYS A 11 -37.70 6.13 -53.31
N ASN A 12 -38.58 5.61 -54.18
CA ASN A 12 -39.84 5.00 -53.79
C ASN A 12 -39.64 3.58 -53.24
N ALA A 13 -38.68 2.80 -53.75
CA ALA A 13 -38.28 1.51 -53.20
C ALA A 13 -37.56 1.66 -51.85
N LYS A 14 -36.79 2.75 -51.63
CA LYS A 14 -36.30 3.15 -50.29
C LYS A 14 -37.41 3.59 -49.33
N ARG A 15 -38.61 3.92 -49.82
CA ARG A 15 -39.79 4.26 -49.00
C ARG A 15 -40.70 3.05 -48.76
N ILE A 16 -40.62 2.01 -49.58
CA ILE A 16 -41.27 0.71 -49.36
C ILE A 16 -40.26 -0.21 -48.66
N TYR A 17 -39.76 0.22 -47.50
CA TYR A 17 -39.25 -0.74 -46.53
C TYR A 17 -40.47 -1.29 -45.80
N ALA A 18 -40.64 -2.62 -45.80
CA ALA A 18 -41.53 -3.29 -44.86
C ALA A 18 -41.36 -2.64 -43.48
N PRO A 19 -42.45 -2.39 -42.73
CA PRO A 19 -42.33 -1.81 -41.39
C PRO A 19 -41.40 -2.71 -40.60
N LYS A 20 -40.24 -2.16 -40.21
CA LYS A 20 -39.32 -2.84 -39.30
C LYS A 20 -40.18 -3.25 -38.10
N PRO A 21 -40.29 -4.53 -37.74
CA PRO A 21 -41.23 -5.00 -36.71
C PRO A 21 -40.97 -4.40 -35.31
N TYR A 22 -39.88 -3.63 -35.18
CA TYR A 22 -39.45 -2.92 -33.98
C TYR A 22 -39.56 -1.40 -34.05
N GLN A 23 -40.05 -0.82 -35.16
CA GLN A 23 -40.12 0.63 -35.31
C GLN A 23 -41.11 1.27 -34.33
N ASP A 24 -42.18 0.55 -33.99
CA ASP A 24 -43.15 0.98 -32.98
C ASP A 24 -42.52 1.06 -31.58
N LEU A 25 -41.64 0.10 -31.26
CA LEU A 25 -40.83 0.11 -30.03
C LEU A 25 -39.81 1.25 -30.04
N VAL A 26 -39.12 1.49 -31.15
CA VAL A 26 -38.18 2.63 -31.29
C VAL A 26 -38.92 3.96 -31.10
N ASN A 27 -40.10 4.10 -31.71
CA ASN A 27 -40.94 5.28 -31.57
C ASN A 27 -41.43 5.46 -30.13
N LEU A 28 -41.84 4.38 -29.45
CA LEU A 28 -42.24 4.39 -28.04
C LEU A 28 -41.08 4.84 -27.13
N ILE A 29 -39.89 4.25 -27.29
CA ILE A 29 -38.69 4.61 -26.51
C ILE A 29 -38.24 6.04 -26.82
N SER A 30 -38.44 6.51 -28.05
CA SER A 30 -38.08 7.87 -28.44
C SER A 30 -38.98 8.94 -27.80
N LYS A 31 -40.28 8.64 -27.62
CA LYS A 31 -41.32 9.57 -27.13
C LYS A 31 -41.52 9.53 -25.62
N THR A 32 -41.21 8.42 -24.96
CA THR A 32 -41.38 8.29 -23.51
C THR A 32 -40.26 9.01 -22.76
N PRO A 33 -40.59 9.95 -21.85
CA PRO A 33 -39.62 10.49 -20.91
C PRO A 33 -39.34 9.41 -19.85
N LEU A 34 -38.36 8.54 -20.10
CA LEU A 34 -37.85 7.58 -19.10
C LEU A 34 -37.15 8.35 -17.97
N SER A 35 -37.90 9.04 -17.10
CA SER A 35 -37.39 9.72 -15.91
C SER A 35 -37.32 8.79 -14.69
N SER A 36 -37.95 7.60 -14.75
CA SER A 36 -37.91 6.59 -13.69
C SER A 36 -37.89 5.16 -14.28
N PRO A 37 -37.25 4.18 -13.61
CA PRO A 37 -37.10 2.80 -14.08
C PRO A 37 -38.40 1.97 -14.10
N THR A 38 -39.56 2.57 -13.87
CA THR A 38 -40.86 1.90 -13.70
C THR A 38 -41.96 2.34 -14.68
N LYS A 39 -41.72 3.34 -15.54
CA LYS A 39 -42.76 4.01 -16.34
C LYS A 39 -43.08 3.39 -17.71
N LEU A 40 -42.63 2.17 -18.01
CA LEU A 40 -42.89 1.48 -19.28
C LEU A 40 -43.98 0.40 -19.17
N LEU A 41 -44.78 0.37 -18.10
CA LEU A 41 -45.76 -0.68 -17.79
C LEU A 41 -47.22 -0.25 -18.09
N ASP A 42 -47.52 0.13 -19.33
CA ASP A 42 -48.90 0.20 -19.82
C ASP A 42 -49.24 -1.13 -20.54
N SER A 43 -50.53 -1.49 -20.66
CA SER A 43 -50.96 -2.77 -21.26
C SER A 43 -50.54 -2.95 -22.73
N THR A 44 -50.29 -1.85 -23.45
CA THR A 44 -49.78 -1.86 -24.82
C THR A 44 -48.28 -2.11 -24.89
N SER A 45 -47.50 -1.60 -23.93
CA SER A 45 -46.05 -1.81 -23.89
C SER A 45 -45.67 -3.22 -23.43
N THR A 46 -46.44 -3.86 -22.53
CA THR A 46 -46.24 -5.27 -22.15
C THR A 46 -46.44 -6.23 -23.34
N SER A 47 -47.42 -5.97 -24.20
CA SER A 47 -47.64 -6.77 -25.42
C SER A 47 -46.51 -6.64 -26.46
N LEU A 48 -45.87 -5.47 -26.53
CA LEU A 48 -44.73 -5.21 -27.41
C LEU A 48 -43.43 -5.78 -26.83
N LEU A 49 -43.26 -5.74 -25.51
CA LEU A 49 -42.13 -6.36 -24.79
C LEU A 49 -42.17 -7.89 -24.90
N ALA A 50 -43.36 -8.51 -24.90
CA ALA A 50 -43.53 -9.96 -25.11
C ALA A 50 -43.10 -10.43 -26.51
N LYS A 51 -43.10 -9.55 -27.52
CA LYS A 51 -42.64 -9.83 -28.89
C LYS A 51 -41.14 -9.60 -29.09
N LEU A 52 -40.46 -9.12 -28.05
CA LEU A 52 -39.07 -8.73 -28.15
C LEU A 52 -38.19 -9.99 -28.15
N SER A 53 -37.24 -10.05 -29.07
CA SER A 53 -36.27 -11.14 -29.20
C SER A 53 -34.84 -10.58 -29.16
N PRO A 54 -33.81 -11.42 -28.89
CA PRO A 54 -32.43 -10.96 -28.85
C PRO A 54 -31.97 -10.25 -30.13
N THR A 55 -32.42 -10.72 -31.30
CA THR A 55 -32.15 -10.06 -32.59
C THR A 55 -32.81 -8.68 -32.69
N THR A 56 -34.05 -8.58 -32.25
CA THR A 56 -34.83 -7.34 -32.29
C THR A 56 -34.25 -6.30 -31.32
N LEU A 57 -33.82 -6.73 -30.13
CA LEU A 57 -33.12 -5.88 -29.16
C LEU A 57 -31.84 -5.27 -29.76
N ARG A 58 -31.01 -6.08 -30.42
CA ARG A 58 -29.77 -5.62 -31.07
C ARG A 58 -30.03 -4.58 -32.15
N LEU A 59 -31.09 -4.75 -32.93
CA LEU A 59 -31.49 -3.78 -33.96
C LEU A 59 -31.94 -2.44 -33.35
N ILE A 60 -32.69 -2.49 -32.24
CA ILE A 60 -33.10 -1.28 -31.49
C ILE A 60 -31.88 -0.54 -30.92
N LEU A 61 -30.96 -1.27 -30.28
CA LEU A 61 -29.75 -0.68 -29.70
C LEU A 61 -28.84 -0.06 -30.77
N SER A 62 -28.80 -0.66 -31.96
CA SER A 62 -28.02 -0.16 -33.09
C SER A 62 -28.67 1.02 -33.84
N ASP A 63 -29.93 1.36 -33.58
CA ASP A 63 -30.66 2.36 -34.36
C ASP A 63 -30.05 3.77 -34.21
N PRO A 64 -29.70 4.47 -35.31
CA PRO A 64 -29.06 5.79 -35.25
C PRO A 64 -29.95 6.89 -34.66
N ASN A 65 -31.28 6.74 -34.71
CA ASN A 65 -32.22 7.75 -34.24
C ASN A 65 -32.38 7.71 -32.70
N LEU A 66 -31.95 6.63 -32.05
CA LEU A 66 -32.00 6.52 -30.59
C LEU A 66 -30.67 7.00 -29.99
N THR A 67 -30.73 7.97 -29.08
CA THR A 67 -29.55 8.43 -28.33
C THR A 67 -28.99 7.33 -27.41
N SER A 68 -27.69 7.32 -27.14
CA SER A 68 -27.04 6.35 -26.24
C SER A 68 -27.66 6.33 -24.83
N SER A 69 -28.08 7.48 -24.28
CA SER A 69 -28.76 7.58 -22.99
C SER A 69 -30.13 6.87 -22.97
N LYS A 70 -30.94 7.05 -24.02
CA LYS A 70 -32.23 6.34 -24.18
C LYS A 70 -32.03 4.82 -24.32
N CYS A 71 -31.02 4.39 -25.10
CA CYS A 71 -30.68 2.96 -25.21
C CYS A 71 -30.27 2.38 -23.85
N LEU A 72 -29.43 3.09 -23.09
CA LEU A 72 -28.97 2.64 -21.78
C LEU A 72 -30.13 2.49 -20.80
N ARG A 73 -31.01 3.51 -20.69
CA ARG A 73 -32.18 3.44 -19.80
C ARG A 73 -33.13 2.30 -20.17
N PHE A 74 -33.37 2.09 -21.47
CA PHE A 74 -34.17 0.97 -21.94
C PHE A 74 -33.52 -0.37 -21.60
N PHE A 75 -32.21 -0.50 -21.77
CA PHE A 75 -31.47 -1.71 -21.44
C PHE A 75 -31.48 -2.00 -19.93
N SER A 76 -31.25 -0.99 -19.08
CA SER A 76 -31.35 -1.11 -17.62
C SER A 76 -32.75 -1.50 -17.18
N PHE A 77 -33.79 -0.96 -17.82
CA PHE A 77 -35.17 -1.37 -17.57
C PHE A 77 -35.39 -2.87 -17.84
N LEU A 78 -34.84 -3.41 -18.94
CA LEU A 78 -34.91 -4.83 -19.27
C LEU A 78 -34.17 -5.70 -18.24
N LEU A 79 -33.01 -5.27 -17.76
CA LEU A 79 -32.25 -5.98 -16.73
C LEU A 79 -32.97 -6.02 -15.38
N ILE A 80 -33.70 -4.97 -15.00
CA ILE A 80 -34.46 -4.92 -13.74
C ILE A 80 -35.75 -5.75 -13.83
N ASN A 81 -36.38 -5.82 -15.01
CA ASN A 81 -37.68 -6.46 -15.21
C ASN A 81 -37.57 -7.82 -15.93
N GLN A 82 -36.59 -8.66 -15.56
CA GLN A 82 -36.38 -9.98 -16.18
C GLN A 82 -37.63 -10.88 -16.12
N SER A 83 -38.48 -10.75 -15.09
CA SER A 83 -39.74 -11.50 -14.98
C SER A 83 -40.77 -11.18 -16.07
N SER A 84 -40.61 -10.04 -16.77
CA SER A 84 -41.54 -9.55 -17.80
C SER A 84 -41.08 -9.81 -19.23
N ILE A 85 -39.90 -10.43 -19.41
CA ILE A 85 -39.32 -10.74 -20.72
C ILE A 85 -38.95 -12.23 -20.80
N SER A 86 -39.06 -12.81 -21.99
CA SER A 86 -38.82 -14.25 -22.22
C SER A 86 -37.34 -14.61 -22.39
N PHE A 87 -36.44 -13.62 -22.39
CA PHE A 87 -35.03 -13.82 -22.68
C PHE A 87 -34.16 -12.88 -21.84
N GLU A 88 -32.93 -13.29 -21.54
CA GLU A 88 -31.91 -12.44 -20.93
C GLU A 88 -31.11 -11.71 -22.03
N PRO A 89 -30.82 -10.41 -21.88
CA PRO A 89 -29.99 -9.69 -22.84
C PRO A 89 -28.64 -10.37 -23.05
N ASP A 90 -28.37 -10.80 -24.28
CA ASP A 90 -27.16 -11.56 -24.62
C ASP A 90 -25.90 -10.69 -24.65
N ILE A 91 -24.74 -11.35 -24.76
CA ILE A 91 -23.43 -10.69 -24.87
C ILE A 91 -23.37 -9.70 -26.04
N HIS A 92 -24.05 -10.01 -27.15
CA HIS A 92 -24.08 -9.15 -28.33
C HIS A 92 -24.87 -7.86 -28.08
N ALA A 93 -25.98 -7.91 -27.34
CA ALA A 93 -26.72 -6.72 -26.94
C ALA A 93 -25.89 -5.82 -26.02
N HIS A 94 -25.18 -6.41 -25.06
CA HIS A 94 -24.23 -5.69 -24.19
C HIS A 94 -23.14 -4.99 -25.01
N ILE A 95 -22.41 -5.71 -25.88
CA ILE A 95 -21.34 -5.13 -26.71
C ILE A 95 -21.89 -4.04 -27.64
N THR A 96 -23.05 -4.24 -28.25
CA THR A 96 -23.69 -3.26 -29.13
C THR A 96 -23.94 -1.93 -28.41
N LEU A 97 -24.47 -2.00 -27.19
CA LEU A 97 -24.72 -0.82 -26.37
C LEU A 97 -23.41 -0.17 -25.88
N ILE A 98 -22.43 -0.95 -25.42
CA ILE A 98 -21.11 -0.43 -25.03
C ILE A 98 -20.46 0.31 -26.20
N CYS A 99 -20.47 -0.26 -27.40
CA CYS A 99 -19.94 0.38 -28.60
C CYS A 99 -20.64 1.72 -28.91
N LYS A 100 -21.96 1.79 -28.70
CA LYS A 100 -22.73 3.02 -28.86
C LYS A 100 -22.39 4.08 -27.80
N LEU A 101 -22.18 3.68 -26.55
CA LEU A 101 -21.74 4.56 -25.47
C LEU A 101 -20.32 5.10 -25.74
N LEU A 102 -19.41 4.26 -26.21
CA LEU A 102 -18.05 4.65 -26.60
C LEU A 102 -18.04 5.61 -27.79
N LYS A 103 -18.92 5.42 -28.78
CA LYS A 103 -19.13 6.37 -29.89
C LYS A 103 -19.60 7.73 -29.36
N ALA A 104 -20.50 7.73 -28.38
CA ALA A 104 -21.00 8.93 -27.71
C ALA A 104 -20.05 9.54 -26.67
N ARG A 105 -18.84 8.98 -26.47
CA ARG A 105 -17.86 9.39 -25.45
C ARG A 105 -18.35 9.28 -24.00
N ASN A 106 -19.38 8.46 -23.75
CA ASN A 106 -19.85 8.17 -22.39
C ASN A 106 -19.08 6.96 -21.81
N PHE A 107 -17.81 7.19 -21.46
CA PHE A 107 -16.92 6.15 -20.95
C PHE A 107 -17.33 5.57 -19.58
N PRO A 108 -17.82 6.36 -18.60
CA PRO A 108 -18.22 5.81 -17.30
C PRO A 108 -19.34 4.79 -17.40
N GLU A 109 -20.39 5.08 -18.20
CA GLU A 109 -21.50 4.13 -18.35
C GLU A 109 -21.12 2.90 -19.19
N ALA A 110 -20.24 3.09 -20.18
CA ALA A 110 -19.67 1.97 -20.93
C ALA A 110 -18.89 1.02 -19.99
N GLU A 111 -18.13 1.59 -19.06
CA GLU A 111 -17.37 0.84 -18.06
C GLU A 111 -18.27 0.10 -17.09
N ASN A 112 -19.29 0.77 -16.53
CA ASN A 112 -20.24 0.15 -15.61
C ASN A 112 -20.98 -1.02 -16.25
N LEU A 113 -21.46 -0.83 -17.49
CA LEU A 113 -22.15 -1.87 -18.24
C LEU A 113 -21.23 -3.06 -18.58
N PHE A 114 -19.96 -2.79 -18.88
CA PHE A 114 -18.99 -3.86 -19.08
C PHE A 114 -18.71 -4.61 -17.78
N ARG A 115 -18.50 -3.90 -16.66
CA ARG A 115 -18.28 -4.50 -15.34
C ARG A 115 -19.44 -5.42 -14.93
N SER A 116 -20.68 -4.99 -15.13
CA SER A 116 -21.85 -5.83 -14.82
C SER A 116 -21.91 -7.08 -15.70
N ALA A 117 -21.54 -6.98 -16.98
CA ALA A 117 -21.51 -8.12 -17.88
C ALA A 117 -20.33 -9.08 -17.62
N SER A 118 -19.20 -8.59 -17.11
CA SER A 118 -18.01 -9.42 -16.84
C SER A 118 -17.99 -10.02 -15.43
N LEU A 119 -18.62 -9.37 -14.44
CA LEU A 119 -18.55 -9.75 -13.02
C LEU A 119 -19.91 -10.16 -12.43
N GLY A 120 -20.98 -10.18 -13.24
CA GLY A 120 -22.32 -10.52 -12.76
C GLY A 120 -22.42 -11.97 -12.29
N GLU A 121 -23.17 -12.21 -11.21
CA GLU A 121 -23.35 -13.52 -10.58
C GLU A 121 -23.98 -14.58 -11.50
N ASN A 122 -24.74 -14.15 -12.52
CA ASN A 122 -25.55 -15.06 -13.35
C ASN A 122 -24.96 -15.35 -14.74
N SER A 123 -23.98 -14.58 -15.24
CA SER A 123 -23.39 -14.75 -16.59
C SER A 123 -22.07 -13.97 -16.74
N SER A 124 -21.00 -14.42 -16.08
CA SER A 124 -19.65 -13.91 -16.38
C SER A 124 -19.16 -14.50 -17.70
N TYR A 125 -18.95 -13.64 -18.70
CA TYR A 125 -18.43 -14.08 -20.00
C TYR A 125 -16.89 -13.96 -20.02
N PRO A 126 -16.16 -15.04 -20.34
CA PRO A 126 -14.70 -14.96 -20.48
C PRO A 126 -14.34 -14.21 -21.77
N PHE A 127 -13.10 -13.71 -21.83
CA PHE A 127 -12.62 -12.92 -22.98
C PHE A 127 -12.87 -13.57 -24.36
N PRO A 128 -12.68 -14.89 -24.57
CA PRO A 128 -12.91 -15.50 -25.88
C PRO A 128 -14.34 -15.29 -26.40
N VAL A 129 -15.35 -15.37 -25.52
CA VAL A 129 -16.75 -15.13 -25.89
C VAL A 129 -16.98 -13.67 -26.25
N PHE A 130 -16.40 -12.74 -25.49
CA PHE A 130 -16.43 -11.31 -25.83
C PHE A 130 -15.75 -11.02 -27.17
N SER A 131 -14.60 -11.65 -27.44
CA SER A 131 -13.83 -11.41 -28.66
C SER A 131 -14.61 -11.82 -29.91
N SER A 132 -15.19 -13.02 -29.92
CA SER A 132 -16.04 -13.52 -31.02
C SER A 132 -17.28 -12.64 -31.23
N ALA A 133 -17.95 -12.24 -30.15
CA ALA A 133 -19.12 -11.37 -30.24
C ALA A 133 -18.75 -9.94 -30.71
N SER A 134 -17.54 -9.46 -30.39
CA SER A 134 -17.05 -8.15 -30.82
C SER A 134 -16.88 -8.05 -32.34
N GLU A 135 -16.56 -9.16 -33.01
CA GLU A 135 -16.39 -9.21 -34.47
C GLU A 135 -17.70 -9.00 -35.21
N ILE A 136 -18.82 -9.40 -34.61
CA ILE A 136 -20.17 -9.26 -35.18
C ILE A 136 -20.74 -7.87 -34.89
N CYS A 137 -20.49 -7.34 -33.69
CA CYS A 137 -21.14 -6.12 -33.19
C CYS A 137 -20.36 -4.82 -33.49
N CYS A 138 -19.05 -4.89 -33.75
CA CYS A 138 -18.18 -3.72 -33.83
C CYS A 138 -17.32 -3.69 -35.09
N TYR A 139 -17.88 -3.17 -36.19
CA TYR A 139 -17.20 -3.04 -37.48
C TYR A 139 -16.23 -1.84 -37.55
N ASP A 140 -16.42 -0.81 -36.71
CA ASP A 140 -15.57 0.39 -36.73
C ASP A 140 -14.26 0.09 -35.97
N PRO A 141 -13.09 0.07 -36.65
CA PRO A 141 -11.82 -0.28 -36.02
C PRO A 141 -11.46 0.65 -34.86
N ARG A 142 -11.85 1.94 -34.92
CA ARG A 142 -11.57 2.91 -33.86
C ARG A 142 -12.38 2.63 -32.61
N ILE A 143 -13.61 2.15 -32.76
CA ILE A 143 -14.48 1.80 -31.63
C ILE A 143 -14.09 0.43 -31.08
N LYS A 144 -13.70 -0.52 -31.94
CA LYS A 144 -13.15 -1.81 -31.50
C LYS A 144 -11.89 -1.63 -30.65
N ALA A 145 -10.98 -0.74 -31.05
CA ALA A 145 -9.82 -0.39 -30.23
C ALA A 145 -10.21 0.22 -28.87
N LYS A 146 -11.18 1.16 -28.82
CA LYS A 146 -11.67 1.72 -27.56
C LYS A 146 -12.34 0.68 -26.65
N LEU A 147 -13.10 -0.25 -27.24
CA LEU A 147 -13.75 -1.34 -26.52
C LEU A 147 -12.70 -2.24 -25.87
N LEU A 148 -11.72 -2.72 -26.64
CA LEU A 148 -10.70 -3.63 -26.10
C LEU A 148 -9.77 -2.96 -25.08
N ASN A 149 -9.45 -1.66 -25.24
CA ASN A 149 -8.77 -0.89 -24.19
C ASN A 149 -9.63 -0.72 -22.92
N LEU A 150 -10.96 -0.54 -23.05
CA LEU A 150 -11.86 -0.54 -21.90
C LEU A 150 -11.87 -1.90 -21.20
N MET A 151 -11.86 -2.99 -21.95
CA MET A 151 -11.78 -4.35 -21.40
C MET A 151 -10.48 -4.57 -20.63
N LEU A 152 -9.32 -4.23 -21.23
CA LEU A 152 -8.01 -4.28 -20.56
C LEU A 152 -8.02 -3.49 -19.26
N LYS A 153 -8.60 -2.28 -19.27
CA LYS A 153 -8.73 -1.43 -18.08
C LYS A 153 -9.55 -2.13 -16.99
N VAL A 154 -10.74 -2.62 -17.33
CA VAL A 154 -11.66 -3.21 -16.35
C VAL A 154 -11.08 -4.50 -15.77
N TYR A 155 -10.58 -5.41 -16.62
CA TYR A 155 -9.96 -6.65 -16.15
C TYR A 155 -8.73 -6.39 -15.27
N SER A 156 -7.95 -5.35 -15.56
CA SER A 156 -6.83 -4.93 -14.71
C SER A 156 -7.31 -4.48 -13.32
N ASP A 157 -8.37 -3.67 -13.27
CA ASP A 157 -8.92 -3.16 -12.01
C ASP A 157 -9.58 -4.26 -11.16
N THR A 158 -10.07 -5.33 -11.79
CA THR A 158 -10.76 -6.43 -11.09
C THR A 158 -9.80 -7.57 -10.70
N GLY A 159 -8.54 -7.52 -11.13
CA GLY A 159 -7.56 -8.58 -10.84
C GLY A 159 -7.61 -9.78 -11.79
N ASN A 160 -8.40 -9.70 -12.86
CA ASN A 160 -8.58 -10.75 -13.88
C ASN A 160 -7.41 -10.69 -14.89
N PHE A 161 -6.20 -11.01 -14.42
CA PHE A 161 -4.96 -10.78 -15.17
C PHE A 161 -4.79 -11.72 -16.38
N ASP A 162 -5.42 -12.90 -16.35
CA ASP A 162 -5.40 -13.85 -17.48
C ASP A 162 -6.18 -13.27 -18.67
N GLU A 163 -7.34 -12.67 -18.41
CA GLU A 163 -8.16 -11.98 -19.39
C GLU A 163 -7.45 -10.76 -19.96
N VAL A 164 -6.68 -10.03 -19.14
CA VAL A 164 -5.82 -8.94 -19.64
C VAL A 164 -4.80 -9.48 -20.63
N SER A 165 -4.13 -10.59 -20.30
CA SER A 165 -3.13 -11.21 -21.17
C SER A 165 -3.73 -11.65 -22.51
N GLN A 166 -4.89 -12.32 -22.47
CA GLN A 166 -5.61 -12.74 -23.68
C GLN A 166 -6.09 -11.55 -24.51
N THR A 167 -6.63 -10.51 -23.86
CA THR A 167 -7.08 -9.29 -24.56
C THR A 167 -5.90 -8.61 -25.26
N PHE A 168 -4.76 -8.51 -24.57
CA PHE A 168 -3.54 -7.92 -25.12
C PHE A 168 -3.03 -8.71 -26.33
N ASP A 169 -2.99 -10.04 -26.25
CA ASP A 169 -2.53 -10.90 -27.35
C ASP A 169 -3.46 -10.85 -28.57
N TYR A 170 -4.78 -10.79 -28.33
CA TYR A 170 -5.76 -10.61 -29.40
C TYR A 170 -5.58 -9.25 -30.09
N MET A 171 -5.42 -8.17 -29.32
CA MET A 171 -5.18 -6.84 -29.89
C MET A 171 -3.90 -6.81 -30.72
N ARG A 172 -2.81 -7.39 -30.21
CA ARG A 172 -1.53 -7.48 -30.92
C ARG A 172 -1.64 -8.28 -32.21
N SER A 173 -2.23 -9.48 -32.17
CA SER A 173 -2.33 -10.38 -33.32
C SER A 173 -3.20 -9.80 -34.45
N ASN A 174 -4.16 -8.93 -34.10
CA ASN A 174 -5.05 -8.27 -35.05
C ASN A 174 -4.59 -6.84 -35.43
N GLY A 175 -3.40 -6.40 -35.00
CA GLY A 175 -2.90 -5.05 -35.29
C GLY A 175 -3.78 -3.91 -34.72
N ILE A 176 -4.52 -4.19 -33.64
CA ILE A 176 -5.40 -3.22 -32.99
C ILE A 176 -4.56 -2.35 -32.05
N LYS A 177 -4.72 -1.03 -32.16
CA LYS A 177 -3.99 -0.07 -31.32
C LYS A 177 -4.23 -0.32 -29.83
N ILE A 178 -3.15 -0.57 -29.09
CA ILE A 178 -3.12 -0.70 -27.64
C ILE A 178 -2.69 0.64 -27.04
N ASP A 179 -3.43 1.15 -26.06
CA ASP A 179 -3.10 2.40 -25.39
C ASP A 179 -2.11 2.13 -24.25
N GLU A 180 -0.92 2.73 -24.31
CA GLU A 180 0.14 2.55 -23.30
C GLU A 180 -0.33 2.84 -21.87
N ARG A 181 -1.13 3.90 -21.68
CA ARG A 181 -1.70 4.26 -20.36
C ARG A 181 -2.56 3.16 -19.76
N THR A 182 -3.26 2.39 -20.58
CA THR A 182 -4.07 1.24 -20.14
C THR A 182 -3.14 0.13 -19.64
N CYS A 183 -2.05 -0.12 -20.35
CA CYS A 183 -1.01 -1.05 -19.92
C CYS A 183 -0.31 -0.59 -18.63
N THR A 184 -0.03 0.71 -18.47
CA THR A 184 0.53 1.23 -17.21
C THR A 184 -0.41 1.01 -16.03
N ARG A 185 -1.73 1.16 -16.25
CA ARG A 185 -2.73 0.86 -15.23
C ARG A 185 -2.71 -0.62 -14.85
N HIS A 186 -2.51 -1.52 -15.81
CA HIS A 186 -2.31 -2.94 -15.53
C HIS A 186 -1.06 -3.19 -14.69
N LEU A 187 0.08 -2.57 -15.03
CA LEU A 187 1.31 -2.67 -14.24
C LEU A 187 1.09 -2.21 -12.78
N LEU A 188 0.34 -1.12 -12.59
CA LEU A 188 -0.04 -0.65 -11.25
C LEU A 188 -0.92 -1.66 -10.50
N ALA A 189 -1.87 -2.30 -11.18
CA ALA A 189 -2.72 -3.32 -10.59
C ALA A 189 -1.91 -4.56 -10.17
N LEU A 190 -0.99 -5.02 -11.03
CA LEU A 190 -0.07 -6.12 -10.72
C LEU A 190 0.83 -5.79 -9.53
N LYS A 191 1.36 -4.56 -9.45
CA LYS A 191 2.16 -4.09 -8.30
C LYS A 191 1.34 -4.11 -7.01
N ARG A 192 0.09 -3.63 -7.02
CA ARG A 192 -0.80 -3.65 -5.83
C ARG A 192 -1.15 -5.07 -5.37
N ALA A 193 -1.19 -6.02 -6.30
CA ALA A 193 -1.42 -7.42 -6.03
C ALA A 193 -0.14 -8.20 -5.68
N ASP A 194 1.00 -7.52 -5.52
CA ASP A 194 2.32 -8.10 -5.27
C ASP A 194 2.78 -9.15 -6.31
N LYS A 195 2.29 -9.02 -7.56
CA LYS A 195 2.66 -9.89 -8.68
C LYS A 195 3.79 -9.30 -9.51
N VAL A 196 4.92 -9.01 -8.85
CA VAL A 196 6.05 -8.27 -9.46
C VAL A 196 6.64 -8.98 -10.67
N GLY A 197 6.84 -10.31 -10.60
CA GLY A 197 7.36 -11.10 -11.72
C GLY A 197 6.48 -11.00 -12.98
N VAL A 198 5.15 -11.13 -12.80
CA VAL A 198 4.17 -10.96 -13.90
C VAL A 198 4.20 -9.53 -14.45
N SER A 199 4.43 -8.52 -13.60
CA SER A 199 4.54 -7.13 -14.07
C SER A 199 5.77 -6.91 -14.95
N LEU A 200 6.89 -7.54 -14.63
CA LEU A 200 8.11 -7.47 -15.44
C LEU A 200 7.91 -8.18 -16.78
N ASP A 201 7.32 -9.37 -16.77
CA ASP A 201 7.01 -10.13 -17.98
C ASP A 201 6.05 -9.35 -18.89
N PHE A 202 5.04 -8.70 -18.30
CA PHE A 202 4.10 -7.87 -19.04
C PHE A 202 4.76 -6.61 -19.62
N LEU A 203 5.67 -5.96 -18.91
CA LEU A 203 6.45 -4.84 -19.45
C LEU A 203 7.26 -5.26 -20.67
N TYR A 204 7.95 -6.41 -20.61
CA TYR A 204 8.65 -6.95 -21.78
C TYR A 204 7.68 -7.36 -22.91
N LYS A 205 6.46 -7.80 -22.57
CA LYS A 205 5.39 -8.07 -23.55
C LYS A 205 4.97 -6.78 -24.28
N MET A 206 4.88 -5.66 -23.58
CA MET A 206 4.63 -4.33 -24.17
C MET A 206 5.74 -3.95 -25.15
N VAL A 207 7.01 -4.10 -24.74
CA VAL A 207 8.17 -3.81 -25.60
C VAL A 207 8.17 -4.67 -26.86
N LYS A 208 7.94 -5.98 -26.74
CA LYS A 208 7.86 -6.91 -27.88
C LYS A 208 6.71 -6.59 -28.84
N ALA A 209 5.66 -5.94 -28.34
CA ALA A 209 4.54 -5.47 -29.15
C ALA A 209 4.80 -4.10 -29.82
N GLY A 210 5.99 -3.51 -29.62
CA GLY A 210 6.37 -2.24 -30.22
C GLY A 210 5.75 -1.02 -29.53
N LEU A 211 5.29 -1.15 -28.29
CA LEU A 211 4.82 0.00 -27.51
C LEU A 211 6.02 0.77 -26.95
N GLU A 212 6.00 2.09 -27.09
CA GLU A 212 6.94 2.97 -26.41
C GLU A 212 6.65 2.99 -24.91
N VAL A 213 7.51 2.35 -24.12
CA VAL A 213 7.37 2.31 -22.66
C VAL A 213 7.68 3.68 -22.07
N SER A 214 6.70 4.26 -21.37
CA SER A 214 6.92 5.51 -20.65
C SER A 214 7.81 5.32 -19.42
N VAL A 215 8.48 6.40 -19.01
CA VAL A 215 9.27 6.45 -17.76
C VAL A 215 8.40 6.09 -16.54
N TYR A 216 7.11 6.41 -16.58
CA TYR A 216 6.18 6.05 -15.51
C TYR A 216 5.94 4.54 -15.45
N SER A 217 5.68 3.88 -16.59
CA SER A 217 5.55 2.42 -16.68
C SER A 217 6.81 1.70 -16.18
N LEU A 218 8.00 2.17 -16.58
CA LEU A 218 9.29 1.66 -16.08
C LEU A 218 9.38 1.82 -14.55
N THR A 219 9.08 3.01 -14.02
CA THR A 219 9.17 3.32 -12.59
C THR A 219 8.25 2.44 -11.75
N VAL A 220 7.05 2.09 -12.25
CA VAL A 220 6.12 1.19 -11.54
C VAL A 220 6.72 -0.20 -11.33
N VAL A 221 7.37 -0.76 -12.35
CA VAL A 221 7.99 -2.09 -12.26
C VAL A 221 9.26 -2.05 -11.41
N VAL A 222 10.09 -1.02 -11.58
CA VAL A 222 11.25 -0.74 -10.72
C VAL A 222 10.85 -0.64 -9.25
N GLU A 223 9.78 0.08 -8.94
CA GLU A 223 9.26 0.18 -7.57
C GLU A 223 8.85 -1.18 -7.00
N GLY A 224 8.23 -2.05 -7.80
CA GLY A 224 7.89 -3.41 -7.41
C GLY A 224 9.12 -4.27 -7.12
N LEU A 225 10.08 -4.29 -8.05
CA LEU A 225 11.34 -5.04 -7.88
C LEU A 225 12.13 -4.57 -6.64
N CYS A 226 12.24 -3.25 -6.46
CA CYS A 226 12.89 -2.65 -5.30
C CYS A 226 12.18 -2.99 -3.99
N TYR A 227 10.86 -3.05 -3.97
CA TYR A 227 10.10 -3.45 -2.78
C TYR A 227 10.40 -4.91 -2.40
N ASN A 228 10.50 -5.80 -3.39
CA ASN A 228 10.82 -7.21 -3.19
C ASN A 228 12.31 -7.47 -2.89
N GLY A 229 13.17 -6.45 -3.03
CA GLY A 229 14.62 -6.57 -2.80
C GLY A 229 15.39 -7.09 -4.00
N GLU A 230 14.73 -7.21 -5.15
CA GLU A 230 15.32 -7.63 -6.42
C GLU A 230 16.04 -6.46 -7.12
N ILE A 231 16.91 -5.76 -6.38
CA ILE A 231 17.53 -4.50 -6.83
C ILE A 231 18.38 -4.71 -8.09
N ARG A 232 19.13 -5.80 -8.16
CA ARG A 232 19.92 -6.16 -9.35
C ARG A 232 19.05 -6.24 -10.61
N ARG A 233 17.91 -6.93 -10.54
CA ARG A 233 16.95 -7.02 -11.66
C ARG A 233 16.35 -5.65 -11.98
N SER A 234 16.13 -4.82 -10.96
CA SER A 234 15.69 -3.43 -11.18
C SER A 234 16.73 -2.63 -11.96
N ARG A 235 18.03 -2.77 -11.65
CA ARG A 235 19.10 -2.10 -12.39
C ARG A 235 19.21 -2.61 -13.81
N GLU A 236 19.24 -3.94 -13.99
CA GLU A 236 19.28 -4.58 -15.32
C GLU A 236 18.10 -4.14 -16.20
N LEU A 237 16.90 -3.99 -15.61
CA LEU A 237 15.74 -3.46 -16.31
C LEU A 237 15.94 -2.00 -16.75
N VAL A 238 16.47 -1.14 -15.87
CA VAL A 238 16.73 0.27 -16.22
C VAL A 238 17.77 0.36 -17.33
N GLU A 239 18.84 -0.44 -17.27
CA GLU A 239 19.87 -0.50 -18.32
C GLU A 239 19.30 -0.93 -19.68
N ASP A 240 18.46 -1.97 -19.71
CA ASP A 240 17.80 -2.42 -20.95
C ASP A 240 16.85 -1.34 -21.50
N MET A 241 16.05 -0.69 -20.65
CA MET A 241 15.12 0.36 -21.10
C MET A 241 15.82 1.64 -21.56
N VAL A 242 16.96 1.99 -20.94
CA VAL A 242 17.86 3.04 -21.43
C VAL A 242 18.37 2.70 -22.83
N GLY A 243 18.84 1.46 -23.04
CA GLY A 243 19.28 0.98 -24.35
C GLY A 243 18.19 1.03 -25.44
N ARG A 244 16.92 1.03 -25.03
CA ARG A 244 15.74 1.17 -25.89
C ARG A 244 15.25 2.62 -26.05
N GLY A 245 15.90 3.59 -25.42
CA GLY A 245 15.60 5.02 -25.55
C GLY A 245 14.70 5.61 -24.46
N THR A 246 14.27 4.83 -23.45
CA THR A 246 13.55 5.36 -22.29
C THR A 246 14.54 6.04 -21.34
N ARG A 247 14.35 7.34 -21.06
CA ARG A 247 15.21 8.09 -20.14
C ARG A 247 14.68 8.03 -18.71
N PRO A 248 15.27 7.22 -17.80
CA PRO A 248 14.87 7.20 -16.39
C PRO A 248 15.09 8.57 -15.76
N ASN A 249 14.27 8.91 -14.76
CA ASN A 249 14.38 10.19 -14.07
C ASN A 249 14.83 9.99 -12.61
N ILE A 250 14.98 11.10 -11.90
CA ILE A 250 15.38 11.13 -10.49
C ILE A 250 14.47 10.30 -9.58
N ILE A 251 13.18 10.13 -9.93
CA ILE A 251 12.24 9.34 -9.14
C ILE A 251 12.57 7.85 -9.25
N THR A 252 12.85 7.37 -10.46
CA THR A 252 13.26 5.98 -10.72
C THR A 252 14.53 5.63 -9.95
N PHE A 253 15.57 6.47 -10.06
CA PHE A 253 16.84 6.25 -9.36
C PHE A 253 16.71 6.37 -7.85
N ASN A 254 15.99 7.38 -7.33
CA ASN A 254 15.79 7.53 -5.89
C ASN A 254 15.11 6.31 -5.29
N LYS A 255 14.24 5.60 -6.04
CA LYS A 255 13.64 4.37 -5.54
C LYS A 255 14.65 3.23 -5.39
N MET A 256 15.55 3.09 -6.36
CA MET A 256 16.60 2.09 -6.33
C MET A 256 17.61 2.39 -5.22
N VAL A 257 18.06 3.65 -5.12
CA VAL A 257 18.96 4.14 -4.07
C VAL A 257 18.33 3.93 -2.68
N ASP A 258 17.05 4.23 -2.49
CA ASP A 258 16.31 3.97 -1.24
C ASP A 258 16.28 2.49 -0.88
N SER A 259 16.07 1.61 -1.86
CA SER A 259 16.07 0.17 -1.60
C SER A 259 17.47 -0.35 -1.24
N CYS A 260 18.51 0.11 -1.93
CA CYS A 260 19.91 -0.19 -1.59
C CYS A 260 20.25 0.26 -0.17
N ALA A 261 19.95 1.53 0.15
CA ALA A 261 20.26 2.17 1.42
C ALA A 261 19.60 1.46 2.61
N LYS A 262 18.30 1.15 2.50
CA LYS A 262 17.54 0.45 3.56
C LYS A 262 17.98 -0.99 3.80
N ARG A 263 18.55 -1.63 2.79
CA ARG A 263 19.02 -3.03 2.84
C ARG A 263 20.52 -3.15 3.02
N TRP A 264 21.23 -2.02 3.13
CA TRP A 264 22.69 -1.93 3.22
C TRP A 264 23.43 -2.70 2.10
N ASN A 265 22.82 -2.77 0.92
CA ASN A 265 23.44 -3.36 -0.26
C ASN A 265 24.28 -2.28 -0.98
N PHE A 266 25.45 -1.97 -0.42
CA PHE A 266 26.33 -0.92 -0.92
C PHE A 266 27.01 -1.29 -2.25
N ASP A 267 27.27 -2.57 -2.50
CA ASP A 267 27.83 -3.03 -3.78
C ASP A 267 26.88 -2.69 -4.93
N GLU A 268 25.59 -2.96 -4.74
CA GLU A 268 24.56 -2.61 -5.71
C GLU A 268 24.31 -1.09 -5.76
N LEU A 269 24.42 -0.40 -4.61
CA LEU A 269 24.31 1.06 -4.55
C LEU A 269 25.31 1.74 -5.48
N ASP A 270 26.59 1.35 -5.41
CA ASP A 270 27.65 1.94 -6.23
C ASP A 270 27.37 1.77 -7.73
N LEU A 271 26.84 0.61 -8.13
CA LEU A 271 26.45 0.34 -9.51
C LEU A 271 25.25 1.18 -9.95
N VAL A 272 24.26 1.38 -9.07
CA VAL A 272 23.11 2.25 -9.33
C VAL A 272 23.53 3.72 -9.43
N LEU A 273 24.43 4.19 -8.56
CA LEU A 273 24.96 5.56 -8.61
C LEU A 273 25.82 5.81 -9.86
N LEU A 274 26.60 4.81 -10.28
CA LEU A 274 27.35 4.86 -11.54
C LEU A 274 26.41 4.97 -12.75
N LEU A 275 25.34 4.17 -12.78
CA LEU A 275 24.32 4.25 -13.83
C LEU A 275 23.62 5.60 -13.82
N MET A 276 23.23 6.11 -12.66
CA MET A 276 22.61 7.42 -12.49
C MET A 276 23.50 8.55 -13.05
N ARG A 277 24.80 8.51 -12.76
CA ARG A 277 25.80 9.44 -13.32
C ARG A 277 25.94 9.30 -14.83
N LYS A 278 26.01 8.08 -15.35
CA LYS A 278 26.13 7.80 -16.78
C LYS A 278 24.95 8.36 -17.58
N GLU A 279 23.74 8.26 -17.02
CA GLU A 279 22.52 8.81 -17.62
C GLU A 279 22.37 10.33 -17.41
N GLY A 280 23.34 10.98 -16.75
CA GLY A 280 23.32 12.43 -16.50
C GLY A 280 22.22 12.87 -15.53
N VAL A 281 21.77 11.98 -14.65
CA VAL A 281 20.77 12.31 -13.63
C VAL A 281 21.49 12.78 -12.37
N GLU A 282 21.35 14.07 -12.07
CA GLU A 282 21.98 14.68 -10.90
C GLU A 282 21.23 14.39 -9.60
N PHE A 283 21.95 14.42 -8.48
CA PHE A 283 21.35 14.25 -7.16
C PHE A 283 20.48 15.44 -6.82
N ASN A 284 19.35 15.18 -6.15
CA ASN A 284 18.57 16.22 -5.50
C ASN A 284 18.63 16.06 -3.97
N VAL A 285 18.03 17.01 -3.26
CA VAL A 285 17.93 17.00 -1.79
C VAL A 285 17.43 15.65 -1.26
N LYS A 286 16.46 15.02 -1.94
CA LYS A 286 15.93 13.72 -1.55
C LYS A 286 16.96 12.60 -1.74
N THR A 287 17.74 12.61 -2.83
CA THR A 287 18.82 11.63 -3.05
C THR A 287 19.86 11.70 -1.94
N TYR A 288 20.32 12.91 -1.60
CA TYR A 288 21.26 13.12 -0.49
C TYR A 288 20.68 12.60 0.82
N GLY A 289 19.44 12.96 1.16
CA GLY A 289 18.80 12.50 2.39
C GLY A 289 18.70 10.97 2.49
N ILE A 290 18.36 10.29 1.40
CA ILE A 290 18.32 8.82 1.35
C ILE A 290 19.71 8.21 1.61
N LEU A 291 20.75 8.74 0.96
CA LEU A 291 22.11 8.24 1.11
C LEU A 291 22.64 8.47 2.52
N ILE A 292 22.46 9.68 3.06
CA ILE A 292 22.87 10.05 4.42
C ILE A 292 22.17 9.12 5.43
N ASP A 293 20.86 8.90 5.31
CA ASP A 293 20.11 7.98 6.18
C ASP A 293 20.62 6.54 6.09
N GLY A 294 20.85 6.04 4.88
CA GLY A 294 21.42 4.70 4.66
C GLY A 294 22.78 4.53 5.32
N PHE A 295 23.71 5.47 5.10
CA PHE A 295 25.06 5.42 5.65
C PHE A 295 25.06 5.60 7.18
N VAL A 296 24.31 6.56 7.70
CA VAL A 296 24.13 6.75 9.15
C VAL A 296 23.56 5.50 9.79
N SER A 297 22.51 4.91 9.21
CA SER A 297 21.82 3.73 9.71
C SER A 297 22.69 2.48 9.72
N TYR A 298 23.62 2.35 8.77
CA TYR A 298 24.64 1.29 8.79
C TYR A 298 25.80 1.57 9.76
N GLY A 299 26.11 2.84 10.02
CA GLY A 299 27.21 3.27 10.89
C GLY A 299 28.40 3.91 10.14
N LYS A 300 28.28 4.12 8.83
CA LYS A 300 29.25 4.83 7.97
C LYS A 300 29.07 6.36 8.07
N VAL A 301 29.22 6.90 9.29
CA VAL A 301 28.96 8.32 9.57
C VAL A 301 29.94 9.27 8.88
N LYS A 302 31.16 8.82 8.54
CA LYS A 302 32.13 9.66 7.82
C LYS A 302 31.70 9.90 6.38
N GLU A 303 31.22 8.85 5.70
CA GLU A 303 30.69 8.93 4.35
C GLU A 303 29.42 9.80 4.32
N ALA A 304 28.56 9.68 5.34
CA ALA A 304 27.41 10.56 5.50
C ALA A 304 27.81 12.04 5.70
N GLN A 305 28.87 12.30 6.47
CA GLN A 305 29.39 13.66 6.67
C GLN A 305 29.93 14.24 5.36
N MET A 306 30.64 13.46 4.55
CA MET A 306 31.12 13.90 3.22
C MET A 306 29.95 14.32 2.33
N LEU A 307 28.86 13.55 2.31
CA LEU A 307 27.66 13.89 1.54
C LEU A 307 27.01 15.21 2.00
N ILE A 308 27.08 15.56 3.28
CA ILE A 308 26.60 16.85 3.78
C ILE A 308 27.47 18.00 3.27
N HIS A 309 28.79 17.82 3.26
CA HIS A 309 29.71 18.81 2.68
C HIS A 309 29.47 18.98 1.18
N ASP A 310 29.37 17.88 0.43
CA ASP A 310 29.05 17.91 -1.01
C ASP A 310 27.72 18.63 -1.28
N MET A 311 26.69 18.35 -0.46
CA MET A 311 25.38 19.00 -0.55
C MET A 311 25.49 20.52 -0.33
N HIS A 312 26.30 20.96 0.65
CA HIS A 312 26.56 22.38 0.90
C HIS A 312 27.33 23.05 -0.25
N ASP A 313 28.36 22.40 -0.79
CA ASP A 313 29.23 22.96 -1.84
C ASP A 313 28.49 23.17 -3.17
N ILE A 314 27.47 22.33 -3.44
CA ILE A 314 26.58 22.47 -4.60
C ILE A 314 25.45 23.49 -4.34
N GLY A 315 25.39 24.06 -3.13
CA GLY A 315 24.46 25.13 -2.75
C GLY A 315 23.11 24.63 -2.24
N PHE A 316 22.96 23.34 -1.92
CA PHE A 316 21.77 22.86 -1.25
C PHE A 316 21.79 23.21 0.24
N LYS A 317 20.63 23.62 0.76
CA LYS A 317 20.47 23.90 2.18
C LYS A 317 20.34 22.60 2.97
N VAL A 318 21.29 22.35 3.86
CA VAL A 318 21.19 21.30 4.88
C VAL A 318 20.11 21.71 5.89
N ASP A 319 19.10 20.86 6.07
CA ASP A 319 17.99 21.13 6.98
C ASP A 319 18.20 20.48 8.36
N VAL A 320 17.31 20.81 9.31
CA VAL A 320 17.36 20.32 10.69
C VAL A 320 17.29 18.78 10.74
N HIS A 321 16.56 18.18 9.80
CA HIS A 321 16.38 16.73 9.75
C HIS A 321 17.71 16.00 9.48
N LEU A 322 18.52 16.48 8.53
CA LEU A 322 19.84 15.88 8.24
C LEU A 322 20.82 16.03 9.41
N PHE A 323 20.83 17.17 10.10
CA PHE A 323 21.64 17.33 11.31
C PHE A 323 21.22 16.37 12.42
N ASN A 324 19.91 16.24 12.68
CA ASN A 324 19.38 15.32 13.67
C ASN A 324 19.78 13.87 13.37
N LEU A 325 19.75 13.50 12.09
CA LEU A 325 20.15 12.18 11.62
C LEU A 325 21.63 11.91 11.92
N MET A 326 22.51 12.87 11.62
CA MET A 326 23.94 12.76 11.94
C MET A 326 24.21 12.71 13.45
N ILE A 327 23.56 13.58 14.24
CA ILE A 327 23.66 13.58 15.70
C ILE A 327 23.27 12.21 16.25
N ARG A 328 22.13 11.66 15.81
CA ARG A 328 21.71 10.30 16.18
C ARG A 328 22.72 9.24 15.77
N GLY A 329 23.30 9.36 14.58
CA GLY A 329 24.37 8.49 14.07
C GLY A 329 25.59 8.46 14.97
N TYR A 330 26.17 9.63 15.23
CA TYR A 330 27.34 9.79 16.10
C TYR A 330 27.05 9.33 17.53
N SER A 331 25.91 9.73 18.10
CA SER A 331 25.47 9.30 19.43
C SER A 331 25.33 7.79 19.55
N ARG A 332 24.80 7.11 18.52
CA ARG A 332 24.64 5.65 18.52
C ARG A 332 25.98 4.92 18.50
N LEU A 333 27.00 5.49 17.86
CA LEU A 333 28.37 4.97 17.82
C LEU A 333 29.20 5.40 19.04
N GLY A 334 28.65 6.24 19.92
CA GLY A 334 29.34 6.74 21.12
C GLY A 334 30.28 7.93 20.85
N PHE A 335 30.31 8.47 19.63
CA PHE A 335 31.12 9.63 19.25
C PHE A 335 30.46 10.94 19.69
N MET A 336 30.28 11.12 20.99
CA MET A 336 29.53 12.24 21.55
C MET A 336 30.15 13.60 21.27
N ASP A 337 31.48 13.71 21.18
CA ASP A 337 32.16 14.98 20.88
C ASP A 337 31.75 15.51 19.50
N SER A 338 31.66 14.62 18.50
CA SER A 338 31.16 14.96 17.17
C SER A 338 29.67 15.33 17.19
N ALA A 339 28.86 14.63 17.97
CA ALA A 339 27.44 14.95 18.12
C ALA A 339 27.24 16.36 18.74
N PHE A 340 28.05 16.72 19.73
CA PHE A 340 28.03 18.06 20.34
C PHE A 340 28.56 19.15 19.41
N SER A 341 29.59 18.85 18.61
CA SER A 341 30.07 19.78 17.59
C SER A 341 28.97 20.13 16.59
N LEU A 342 28.20 19.13 16.14
CA LEU A 342 27.06 19.37 15.24
C LEU A 342 25.94 20.16 15.91
N LEU A 343 25.68 19.94 17.21
CA LEU A 343 24.72 20.73 17.96
C LEU A 343 25.12 22.22 18.01
N GLY A 344 26.42 22.51 18.20
CA GLY A 344 26.97 23.86 18.16
C GLY A 344 26.83 24.49 16.78
N GLU A 345 27.16 23.74 15.73
CA GLU A 345 27.01 24.19 14.34
C GLU A 345 25.55 24.52 13.99
N MET A 346 24.58 23.73 14.46
CA MET A 346 23.15 24.07 14.31
C MET A 346 22.81 25.42 14.93
N ALA A 347 23.36 25.73 16.11
CA ALA A 347 23.12 27.00 16.79
C ALA A 347 23.74 28.18 16.02
N GLU A 348 24.97 28.03 15.52
CA GLU A 348 25.65 29.05 14.69
C GLU A 348 24.87 29.35 13.40
N ARG A 349 24.24 28.32 12.82
CA ARG A 349 23.40 28.43 11.61
C ARG A 349 21.98 28.92 11.91
N ASN A 350 21.67 29.32 13.14
CA ASN A 350 20.33 29.72 13.61
C ASN A 350 19.25 28.67 13.32
N MET A 351 19.60 27.39 13.46
CA MET A 351 18.71 26.26 13.29
C MET A 351 18.15 25.84 14.65
N PHE A 352 16.82 25.82 14.76
CA PHE A 352 16.15 25.47 16.02
C PHE A 352 16.22 23.96 16.28
N GLN A 353 16.79 23.60 17.43
CA GLN A 353 16.78 22.21 17.91
C GLN A 353 15.35 21.79 18.25
N ASN A 354 15.04 20.51 18.04
CA ASN A 354 13.74 19.94 18.36
C ASN A 354 13.91 18.70 19.26
N GLY A 355 12.80 18.02 19.58
CA GLY A 355 12.82 16.81 20.41
C GLY A 355 13.77 15.73 19.87
N ASP A 356 13.81 15.52 18.55
CA ASP A 356 14.71 14.53 17.94
C ASP A 356 16.19 14.85 18.17
N THR A 357 16.56 16.14 18.12
CA THR A 357 17.94 16.60 18.40
C THR A 357 18.36 16.19 19.82
N TYR A 358 17.53 16.53 20.80
CA TYR A 358 17.80 16.22 22.21
C TYR A 358 17.76 14.72 22.48
N TRP A 359 16.77 14.01 21.96
CA TRP A 359 16.68 12.56 22.13
C TRP A 359 17.91 11.84 21.59
N GLY A 360 18.44 12.25 20.43
CA GLY A 360 19.69 11.70 19.89
C GLY A 360 20.86 11.83 20.86
N LEU A 361 21.03 13.01 21.48
CA LEU A 361 22.08 13.28 22.47
C LEU A 361 21.87 12.49 23.77
N ILE A 362 20.67 12.54 24.33
CA ILE A 362 20.30 11.85 25.57
C ILE A 362 20.47 10.35 25.41
N SER A 363 19.99 9.77 24.30
CA SER A 363 20.15 8.34 24.00
C SER A 363 21.63 7.93 23.93
N GLY A 364 22.47 8.72 23.27
CA GLY A 364 23.92 8.49 23.21
C GLY A 364 24.58 8.55 24.59
N LEU A 365 24.26 9.58 25.39
CA LEU A 365 24.78 9.77 26.74
C LEU A 365 24.38 8.64 27.69
N CYS A 366 23.12 8.19 27.62
CA CYS A 366 22.64 7.03 28.38
C CYS A 366 23.42 5.76 28.03
N LYS A 367 23.71 5.54 26.74
CA LYS A 367 24.49 4.37 26.29
C LYS A 367 25.92 4.37 26.80
N ILE A 368 26.63 5.50 26.71
CA ILE A 368 28.00 5.62 27.25
C ILE A 368 28.02 5.76 28.78
N GLY A 369 26.86 5.90 29.42
CA GLY A 369 26.71 5.98 30.88
C GLY A 369 26.96 7.33 31.51
N LYS A 370 27.03 8.41 30.72
CA LYS A 370 27.17 9.78 31.23
C LYS A 370 25.81 10.35 31.68
N MET A 371 25.18 9.70 32.66
CA MET A 371 23.81 10.03 33.09
C MET A 371 23.65 11.47 33.59
N GLY A 372 24.67 12.05 34.22
CA GLY A 372 24.63 13.45 34.66
C GLY A 372 24.49 14.45 33.50
N GLN A 373 25.19 14.20 32.39
CA GLN A 373 25.05 15.02 31.17
C GLN A 373 23.71 14.76 30.47
N ALA A 374 23.23 13.51 30.48
CA ALA A 374 21.92 13.18 29.93
C ALA A 374 20.81 14.00 30.63
N MET A 375 20.88 14.10 31.96
CA MET A 375 19.96 14.90 32.76
C MET A 375 20.06 16.40 32.47
N PHE A 376 21.27 16.93 32.31
CA PHE A 376 21.46 18.33 31.91
C PHE A 376 20.73 18.67 30.61
N TYR A 377 20.81 17.81 29.59
CA TYR A 377 20.13 18.03 28.31
C TYR A 377 18.61 17.85 28.39
N ILE A 378 18.12 17.03 29.32
CA ILE A 378 16.68 16.95 29.63
C ILE A 378 16.18 18.27 30.22
N ASP A 379 16.90 18.82 31.20
CA ASP A 379 16.54 20.10 31.82
C ASP A 379 16.60 21.25 30.81
N GLU A 380 17.63 21.28 29.95
CA GLU A 380 17.73 22.26 28.86
C GLU A 380 16.56 22.15 27.87
N MET A 381 16.21 20.94 27.44
CA MET A 381 15.09 20.67 26.54
C MET A 381 13.77 21.18 27.13
N GLN A 382 13.52 20.89 28.42
CA GLN A 382 12.31 21.36 29.12
C GLN A 382 12.28 22.87 29.31
N ASN A 383 13.42 23.50 29.62
CA ASN A 383 13.54 24.96 29.74
C ASN A 383 13.27 25.68 28.40
N LYS A 384 13.50 25.01 27.27
CA LYS A 384 13.11 25.49 25.93
C LYS A 384 11.65 25.19 25.56
N GLY A 385 10.87 24.62 26.48
CA GLY A 385 9.46 24.29 26.27
C GLY A 385 9.23 23.03 25.43
N ILE A 386 10.25 22.18 25.27
CA ILE A 386 10.13 20.91 24.55
C ILE A 386 9.84 19.81 25.57
N GLU A 387 8.70 19.14 25.43
CA GLU A 387 8.29 18.07 26.35
C GLU A 387 8.88 16.72 25.94
N LEU A 388 9.14 15.87 26.93
CA LEU A 388 9.55 14.48 26.71
C LEU A 388 8.36 13.67 26.19
N ASP A 389 8.63 12.81 25.21
CA ASP A 389 7.72 11.75 24.78
C ASP A 389 7.99 10.42 25.50
N ASP A 390 7.13 9.43 25.24
CA ASP A 390 7.21 8.08 25.79
C ASP A 390 8.53 7.37 25.47
N VAL A 391 9.06 7.56 24.26
CA VAL A 391 10.32 6.98 23.81
C VAL A 391 11.50 7.56 24.60
N MET A 392 11.52 8.87 24.88
CA MET A 392 12.57 9.51 25.69
C MET A 392 12.56 9.00 27.13
N PHE A 393 11.37 8.92 27.75
CA PHE A 393 11.22 8.38 29.10
C PHE A 393 11.75 6.94 29.20
N ASN A 394 11.29 6.06 28.32
CA ASN A 394 11.75 4.67 28.28
C ASN A 394 13.27 4.57 28.06
N THR A 395 13.84 5.40 27.18
CA THR A 395 15.29 5.45 26.92
C THR A 395 16.08 5.85 28.18
N LEU A 396 15.61 6.88 28.90
CA LEU A 396 16.26 7.38 30.11
C LEU A 396 16.17 6.38 31.26
N ILE A 397 14.99 5.81 31.50
CA ILE A 397 14.78 4.80 32.56
C ILE A 397 15.66 3.58 32.29
N ASN A 398 15.70 3.08 31.05
CA ASN A 398 16.59 1.97 30.69
C ASN A 398 18.08 2.32 30.87
N GLY A 399 18.46 3.58 30.58
CA GLY A 399 19.78 4.13 30.85
C GLY A 399 20.16 4.06 32.34
N PHE A 400 19.25 4.46 33.24
CA PHE A 400 19.45 4.36 34.68
C PHE A 400 19.57 2.91 35.15
N CYS A 401 18.70 2.01 34.68
CA CYS A 401 18.77 0.58 35.00
C CYS A 401 20.12 -0.01 34.59
N ASN A 402 20.57 0.25 33.35
CA ASN A 402 21.89 -0.20 32.84
C ASN A 402 23.09 0.27 33.68
N LYS A 403 22.93 1.32 34.47
CA LYS A 403 23.98 1.88 35.34
C LYS A 403 23.75 1.55 36.81
N GLY A 404 22.78 0.69 37.13
CA GLY A 404 22.42 0.30 38.50
C GLY A 404 21.82 1.45 39.33
N MET A 405 21.36 2.53 38.70
CA MET A 405 20.78 3.69 39.37
C MET A 405 19.27 3.48 39.59
N ILE A 406 18.92 2.47 40.37
CA ILE A 406 17.54 1.94 40.47
C ILE A 406 16.56 2.96 41.05
N ASP A 407 16.99 3.73 42.05
CA ASP A 407 16.17 4.79 42.65
C ASP A 407 15.71 5.80 41.62
N LYS A 408 16.63 6.27 40.77
CA LYS A 408 16.32 7.21 39.70
C LYS A 408 15.47 6.56 38.62
N ALA A 409 15.72 5.30 38.28
CA ALA A 409 14.89 4.57 37.31
C ALA A 409 13.43 4.49 37.78
N PHE A 410 13.20 4.17 39.06
CA PHE A 410 11.87 4.10 39.65
C PHE A 410 11.20 5.48 39.77
N GLU A 411 11.93 6.51 40.19
CA GLU A 411 11.44 7.90 40.24
C GLU A 411 10.95 8.40 38.87
N TRP A 412 11.76 8.16 37.83
CA TRP A 412 11.45 8.56 36.46
C TRP A 412 10.30 7.74 35.87
N GLN A 413 10.16 6.47 36.27
CA GLN A 413 9.00 5.65 35.93
C GLN A 413 7.72 6.25 36.50
N VAL A 414 7.73 6.69 37.76
CA VAL A 414 6.57 7.36 38.39
C VAL A 414 6.28 8.71 37.71
N THR A 415 7.31 9.46 37.34
CA THR A 415 7.13 10.74 36.62
C THR A 415 6.50 10.54 35.25
N MET A 416 6.93 9.50 34.51
CA MET A 416 6.34 9.13 33.22
C MET A 416 4.83 8.85 33.37
N GLU A 417 4.44 8.11 34.40
CA GLU A 417 3.03 7.81 34.70
C GLU A 417 2.22 9.04 35.08
N ASN A 418 2.79 9.94 35.89
CA ASN A 418 2.13 11.17 36.30
C ASN A 418 1.87 12.12 35.11
N LYS A 419 2.69 12.03 34.05
CA LYS A 419 2.46 12.74 32.78
C LYS A 419 1.51 12.01 31.82
N GLY A 420 0.96 10.85 32.21
CA GLY A 420 0.00 10.09 31.41
C GLY A 420 0.62 9.11 30.41
N PHE A 421 1.94 8.91 30.44
CA PHE A 421 2.61 7.91 29.62
C PHE A 421 2.74 6.57 30.35
N ASN A 422 2.97 5.49 29.61
CA ASN A 422 3.16 4.15 30.16
C ASN A 422 4.54 3.62 29.81
N ALA A 423 5.29 3.18 30.82
CA ALA A 423 6.58 2.54 30.60
C ALA A 423 6.42 1.22 29.83
N ASP A 424 7.40 0.93 28.98
CA ASP A 424 7.44 -0.30 28.19
C ASP A 424 7.55 -1.53 29.10
N LEU A 425 7.01 -2.66 28.62
CA LEU A 425 7.07 -3.92 29.33
C LEU A 425 8.51 -4.27 29.70
N SER A 426 9.44 -4.19 28.75
CA SER A 426 10.87 -4.49 28.96
C SER A 426 11.50 -3.65 30.07
N VAL A 427 11.19 -2.36 30.11
CA VAL A 427 11.72 -1.41 31.10
C VAL A 427 11.17 -1.73 32.50
N CYS A 428 9.87 -2.02 32.59
CA CYS A 428 9.24 -2.40 33.86
C CYS A 428 9.83 -3.71 34.41
N LEU A 429 10.04 -4.71 33.55
CA LEU A 429 10.66 -5.98 33.96
C LEU A 429 12.05 -5.79 34.53
N LYS A 430 12.85 -4.91 33.90
CA LYS A 430 14.21 -4.64 34.33
C LYS A 430 14.26 -3.96 35.70
N ILE A 431 13.45 -2.92 35.90
CA ILE A 431 13.31 -2.25 37.21
C ILE A 431 12.86 -3.26 38.27
N MET A 432 11.86 -4.10 37.97
CA MET A 432 11.40 -5.13 38.90
C MET A 432 12.52 -6.12 39.26
N GLY A 433 13.29 -6.57 38.26
CA GLY A 433 14.44 -7.44 38.47
C GLY A 433 15.44 -6.85 39.46
N GLU A 434 15.87 -5.63 39.20
CA GLU A 434 16.86 -4.91 40.01
C GLU A 434 16.34 -4.54 41.42
N LEU A 435 15.05 -4.20 41.56
CA LEU A 435 14.41 -3.97 42.87
C LEU A 435 14.33 -5.26 43.70
N CYS A 436 14.04 -6.40 43.07
CA CYS A 436 14.05 -7.70 43.74
C CYS A 436 15.45 -8.10 44.21
N GLU A 437 16.49 -7.84 43.41
CA GLU A 437 17.89 -8.06 43.82
C GLU A 437 18.28 -7.19 45.02
N SER A 438 17.71 -5.99 45.10
CA SER A 438 17.94 -5.04 46.18
C SER A 438 17.02 -5.25 47.41
N ASN A 439 16.28 -6.37 47.48
CA ASN A 439 15.28 -6.67 48.52
C ASN A 439 14.15 -5.62 48.69
N ARG A 440 13.90 -4.79 47.68
CA ARG A 440 12.82 -3.77 47.65
C ARG A 440 11.54 -4.35 47.07
N THR A 441 11.04 -5.38 47.73
CA THR A 441 9.96 -6.24 47.21
C THR A 441 8.60 -5.53 47.11
N GLU A 442 8.34 -4.55 47.97
CA GLU A 442 7.08 -3.78 47.97
C GLU A 442 6.98 -2.82 46.77
N GLU A 443 8.09 -2.23 46.35
CA GLU A 443 8.12 -1.35 45.17
C GLU A 443 7.97 -2.16 43.88
N ALA A 444 8.65 -3.32 43.81
CA ALA A 444 8.46 -4.28 42.74
C ALA A 444 6.99 -4.75 42.66
N ARG A 445 6.32 -4.88 43.82
CA ARG A 445 4.89 -5.22 43.90
C ARG A 445 3.96 -4.18 43.36
N MET A 446 4.19 -2.93 43.72
CA MET A 446 3.41 -1.82 43.18
C MET A 446 3.54 -1.77 41.66
N LEU A 447 4.75 -1.90 41.14
CA LEU A 447 5.00 -1.86 39.69
C LEU A 447 4.29 -3.01 38.96
N PHE A 448 4.40 -4.24 39.48
CA PHE A 448 3.71 -5.41 38.92
C PHE A 448 2.18 -5.22 38.88
N ASN A 449 1.58 -4.79 39.99
CA ASN A 449 0.14 -4.58 40.06
C ASN A 449 -0.34 -3.49 39.10
N LYS A 450 0.46 -2.45 38.88
CA LYS A 450 0.16 -1.40 37.88
C LYS A 450 0.20 -1.94 36.45
N MET A 451 1.19 -2.77 36.10
CA MET A 451 1.28 -3.41 34.78
C MET A 451 0.06 -4.29 34.49
N VAL A 452 -0.38 -5.06 35.49
CA VAL A 452 -1.57 -5.91 35.42
C VAL A 452 -2.83 -5.09 35.16
N LYS A 453 -3.04 -4.01 35.93
CA LYS A 453 -4.22 -3.13 35.78
C LYS A 453 -4.33 -2.50 34.40
N ARG A 454 -3.21 -2.30 33.70
CA ARG A 454 -3.16 -1.68 32.37
C ARG A 454 -3.54 -2.62 31.22
N GLY A 455 -3.82 -3.90 31.50
CA GLY A 455 -4.03 -4.88 30.43
C GLY A 455 -2.75 -5.22 29.65
N ALA A 456 -1.59 -4.73 30.08
CA ALA A 456 -0.26 -5.19 29.66
C ALA A 456 0.08 -6.56 30.30
N ALA A 457 -0.94 -7.38 30.53
CA ALA A 457 -0.77 -8.73 30.97
C ALA A 457 -0.02 -9.48 29.87
N PRO A 458 1.00 -10.27 30.23
CA PRO A 458 1.55 -11.23 29.28
C PRO A 458 0.40 -12.12 28.79
N GLN A 459 0.16 -12.13 27.47
CA GLN A 459 -0.62 -13.16 26.78
C GLN A 459 -0.22 -14.53 27.37
N LEU A 460 -1.12 -15.47 27.59
CA LEU A 460 -0.83 -16.68 28.39
C LEU A 460 0.42 -17.49 27.96
N ALA A 461 0.83 -17.41 26.70
CA ALA A 461 2.12 -17.95 26.21
C ALA A 461 3.35 -17.22 26.78
N SER A 462 3.25 -15.90 26.96
CA SER A 462 4.28 -15.06 27.56
C SER A 462 4.34 -15.09 29.08
N LEU A 463 3.40 -15.73 29.82
CA LEU A 463 3.61 -16.00 31.25
C LEU A 463 4.55 -17.21 31.46
N ALA A 464 4.50 -18.16 30.53
CA ALA A 464 5.48 -19.25 30.41
C ALA A 464 6.82 -18.73 29.85
N SER A 465 6.81 -17.86 28.83
CA SER A 465 8.03 -17.22 28.34
C SER A 465 8.61 -16.19 29.32
N PHE A 466 7.79 -15.50 30.13
CA PHE A 466 8.21 -14.64 31.23
C PHE A 466 8.85 -15.47 32.33
N LYS A 467 8.28 -16.65 32.63
CA LYS A 467 8.90 -17.61 33.54
C LYS A 467 10.24 -18.12 32.97
N GLU A 468 10.31 -18.50 31.69
CA GLU A 468 11.56 -18.93 31.03
C GLU A 468 12.60 -17.82 30.94
N GLU A 469 12.23 -16.58 30.58
CA GLU A 469 13.15 -15.43 30.50
C GLU A 469 13.64 -15.00 31.89
N MET A 470 12.78 -15.07 32.91
CA MET A 470 13.16 -14.81 34.31
C MET A 470 13.98 -15.97 34.91
N GLU A 471 13.71 -17.22 34.52
CA GLU A 471 14.54 -18.39 34.84
C GLU A 471 15.90 -18.32 34.12
N ARG A 472 15.95 -17.72 32.92
CA ARG A 472 17.15 -17.54 32.10
C ARG A 472 18.02 -16.36 32.53
N GLN A 473 17.43 -15.27 33.04
CA GLN A 473 18.18 -14.07 33.43
C GLN A 473 18.46 -13.92 34.93
N ASN A 474 17.64 -14.43 35.87
CA ASN A 474 17.92 -14.24 37.30
C ASN A 474 17.11 -15.12 38.26
N SER A 475 17.76 -16.11 38.90
CA SER A 475 17.14 -17.07 39.83
C SER A 475 16.57 -16.44 41.12
N LYS A 476 17.07 -15.25 41.53
CA LYS A 476 16.62 -14.54 42.74
C LYS A 476 15.32 -13.76 42.56
N THR A 477 15.09 -13.15 41.39
CA THR A 477 13.84 -12.43 41.08
C THR A 477 12.65 -13.39 41.07
N LEU A 478 12.85 -14.59 40.51
CA LEU A 478 11.85 -15.65 40.51
C LEU A 478 11.55 -16.18 41.92
N ARG A 479 12.57 -16.24 42.80
CA ARG A 479 12.42 -16.60 44.22
C ARG A 479 11.64 -15.52 44.98
N CYS A 480 11.98 -14.24 44.80
CA CYS A 480 11.25 -13.12 45.39
C CYS A 480 9.77 -13.08 44.97
N LEU A 481 9.47 -13.40 43.70
CA LEU A 481 8.10 -13.48 43.19
C LEU A 481 7.31 -14.68 43.76
N LYS A 482 8.01 -15.79 44.06
CA LYS A 482 7.42 -17.00 44.70
C LYS A 482 7.21 -16.82 46.20
N GLU A 483 8.19 -16.28 46.92
CA GLU A 483 8.15 -16.09 48.38
C GLU A 483 7.08 -15.09 48.83
N ASN A 484 6.72 -14.14 47.97
CA ASN A 484 5.75 -13.10 48.26
C ASN A 484 4.38 -13.32 47.59
N ASP A 485 4.12 -14.53 47.07
CA ASP A 485 2.80 -14.99 46.62
C ASP A 485 2.12 -14.17 45.49
N PHE A 486 2.94 -13.44 44.72
CA PHE A 486 2.51 -12.52 43.65
C PHE A 486 1.61 -13.16 42.59
N VAL A 487 1.93 -14.40 42.21
CA VAL A 487 1.23 -15.17 41.17
C VAL A 487 -0.11 -15.71 41.68
N ASN A 488 -0.19 -16.06 42.97
CA ASN A 488 -1.41 -16.60 43.57
C ASN A 488 -2.48 -15.51 43.80
N GLN A 489 -2.09 -14.27 44.12
CA GLN A 489 -3.05 -13.16 44.19
C GLN A 489 -3.69 -12.84 42.82
N TYR A 490 -2.94 -13.00 41.72
CA TYR A 490 -3.46 -12.80 40.36
C TYR A 490 -4.59 -13.78 39.99
N THR A 491 -4.50 -15.03 40.45
CA THR A 491 -5.56 -16.04 40.22
C THR A 491 -6.89 -15.70 40.91
N LYS A 492 -6.89 -14.81 41.91
CA LYS A 492 -8.10 -14.34 42.59
C LYS A 492 -8.76 -13.13 41.91
N VAL A 493 -8.04 -12.38 41.08
CA VAL A 493 -8.51 -11.09 40.52
C VAL A 493 -9.00 -11.20 39.06
N ALA A 494 -8.57 -12.22 38.30
CA ALA A 494 -9.05 -12.46 36.93
C ALA A 494 -9.68 -13.86 36.77
N PRO A 495 -11.00 -13.98 36.54
CA PRO A 495 -11.65 -15.27 36.36
C PRO A 495 -11.51 -15.73 34.90
N VAL A 496 -10.30 -16.09 34.47
CA VAL A 496 -10.11 -16.83 33.22
C VAL A 496 -9.83 -18.28 33.57
N VAL A 497 -10.88 -19.11 33.50
CA VAL A 497 -10.91 -20.53 33.91
C VAL A 497 -9.83 -21.39 33.24
N GLY A 498 -9.27 -20.94 32.11
CA GLY A 498 -8.13 -21.59 31.44
C GLY A 498 -6.79 -21.45 32.18
N CYS A 499 -6.54 -20.34 32.87
CA CYS A 499 -5.25 -20.03 33.51
C CYS A 499 -4.99 -20.89 34.75
N ILE A 500 -6.04 -21.23 35.50
CA ILE A 500 -5.96 -21.96 36.77
C ILE A 500 -5.52 -23.42 36.54
N ARG A 501 -5.95 -24.06 35.45
CA ARG A 501 -5.56 -25.45 35.12
C ARG A 501 -4.11 -25.55 34.67
N LEU A 502 -3.60 -24.55 33.94
CA LEU A 502 -2.21 -24.51 33.50
C LEU A 502 -1.25 -24.21 34.67
N LEU A 503 -1.60 -23.24 35.53
CA LEU A 503 -0.81 -22.90 36.72
C LEU A 503 -0.78 -24.05 37.76
N ARG A 504 -1.86 -24.80 37.94
CA ARG A 504 -1.87 -26.02 38.77
C ARG A 504 -1.04 -27.17 38.18
N ARG A 505 -0.95 -27.29 36.85
CA ARG A 505 -0.05 -28.26 36.18
C ARG A 505 1.41 -27.86 36.32
N LEU A 506 1.73 -26.57 36.24
CA LEU A 506 3.09 -26.05 36.39
C LEU A 506 3.60 -26.11 37.84
N MET A 507 2.74 -25.97 38.85
CA MET A 507 3.13 -26.17 40.26
C MET A 507 3.37 -27.64 40.63
N LYS A 508 2.75 -28.60 39.93
CA LYS A 508 2.94 -30.05 40.18
C LYS A 508 4.21 -30.63 39.55
N TRP A 509 4.89 -29.91 38.65
CA TRP A 509 6.06 -30.44 37.95
C TRP A 509 7.39 -30.23 38.71
N ASN A 510 7.44 -29.31 39.68
CA ASN A 510 8.65 -29.06 40.48
C ASN A 510 8.78 -29.89 41.76
N SER A 511 7.81 -30.75 42.08
CA SER A 511 7.94 -31.71 43.20
C SER A 511 8.69 -32.98 42.80
N TYR A 512 9.26 -33.05 41.59
CA TYR A 512 10.00 -34.21 41.07
C TYR A 512 11.49 -33.92 40.76
N LEU A 513 12.02 -32.75 41.15
CA LEU A 513 13.43 -32.38 40.88
C LEU A 513 14.18 -31.92 42.15
N VAL A 514 13.70 -32.29 43.34
CA VAL A 514 14.43 -32.07 44.61
C VAL A 514 14.85 -33.38 45.28
N ASP A 515 14.43 -34.54 44.75
CA ASP A 515 14.89 -35.84 45.21
C ASP A 515 15.55 -36.60 44.05
N GLU A 516 16.79 -36.24 43.71
CA GLU A 516 17.88 -37.16 43.32
C GLU A 516 19.13 -36.37 42.85
N ALA A 517 20.20 -36.54 43.62
CA ALA A 517 21.61 -36.09 43.48
C ALA A 517 21.98 -34.64 43.84
#